data_AF-A0A259FU86-F1
#
_entry.id   AF-A0A259FU86-F1
#
_cell.length_a   1.000
_cell.length_b   1.000
_cell.length_c   1.000
_cell.angle_alpha   90.00
_cell.angle_beta   90.00
_cell.angle_gamma   90.00
#
_symmetry.space_group_name_H-M   'P 1'
#
loop_
_entity.id
_entity.type
_entity.pdbx_description
1 polymer ?
#
loop_
_entity_poly.entity_id
_entity_poly.type
_entity_poly.pdbx_seq_one_letter_code
_entity_poly.pdbx_strand_id
1 'polypeptide(L)' 'MMEWTDRHCRSFHRNLTKRAALYSEMVTTGALIHGDVPRHLDYSQDQHPVVLQLGGSEPSDLAKAAELAQQWKYDE' A
#
# COMPACT_ATOMS: atom_id res chain seq x y z
N MET A 1 5.06 -2.68 -8.19
CA MET A 1 5.94 -3.76 -8.70
C MET A 1 6.78 -4.29 -7.55
N MET A 2 6.65 -5.58 -7.26
CA MET A 2 7.37 -6.26 -6.18
C MET A 2 8.87 -5.96 -6.25
N GLU A 3 9.48 -5.68 -5.10
CA GLU A 3 10.87 -5.29 -4.86
C GLU A 3 11.33 -3.96 -5.49
N TRP A 4 10.44 -3.26 -6.18
CA TRP A 4 10.77 -2.00 -6.84
C TRP A 4 9.99 -0.81 -6.29
N THR A 5 8.68 -0.94 -6.10
CA THR A 5 7.82 0.18 -5.68
C THR A 5 7.66 0.24 -4.16
N ASP A 6 8.76 0.08 -3.44
CA ASP A 6 8.78 0.27 -1.99
C ASP A 6 8.52 1.75 -1.62
N ARG A 7 8.45 2.05 -0.33
CA ARG A 7 8.21 3.44 0.14
C ARG A 7 9.29 4.43 -0.30
N HIS A 8 10.55 4.00 -0.44
CA HIS A 8 11.65 4.88 -0.82
C HIS A 8 11.58 5.25 -2.30
N CYS A 9 11.32 4.25 -3.15
CA CYS A 9 11.12 4.42 -4.57
C CYS A 9 9.90 5.32 -4.86
N ARG A 10 8.79 5.11 -4.15
CA ARG A 10 7.60 5.98 -4.29
C ARG A 10 7.89 7.43 -3.88
N SER A 11 8.62 7.64 -2.78
CA SER A 11 9.08 9.00 -2.41
C SER A 11 9.98 9.63 -3.47
N PHE A 12 10.86 8.85 -4.11
CA PHE A 12 11.63 9.34 -5.26
C PHE A 12 10.72 9.72 -6.44
N HIS A 13 9.79 8.86 -6.85
CA HIS A 13 8.84 9.14 -7.94
C HIS A 13 7.97 10.38 -7.67
N ARG A 14 7.61 10.63 -6.40
CA ARG A 14 6.87 11.83 -5.99
C ARG A 14 7.67 13.13 -6.20
N ASN A 15 9.00 13.07 -6.30
CA ASN A 15 9.80 14.22 -6.70
C ASN A 15 9.75 14.48 -8.21
N LEU A 16 9.51 13.45 -9.02
CA LEU A 16 9.40 13.57 -10.48
C LEU A 16 8.03 14.09 -10.92
N THR A 17 6.97 13.72 -10.21
CA THR A 17 5.60 14.16 -10.51
C THR A 17 4.76 14.27 -9.26
N LYS A 18 3.88 15.29 -9.22
CA LYS A 18 2.89 15.47 -8.16
C LYS A 18 1.51 14.91 -8.53
N ARG A 19 1.34 14.40 -9.75
CA ARG A 19 0.02 14.02 -10.30
C ARG A 19 -0.20 12.52 -10.46
N ALA A 20 0.87 11.71 -10.50
CA ALA A 20 0.71 10.27 -10.65
C ALA A 20 0.17 9.62 -9.36
N ALA A 21 -0.70 8.61 -9.54
CA ALA A 21 -1.03 7.66 -8.50
C ALA A 21 0.13 6.69 -8.30
N LEU A 22 0.57 6.52 -7.06
CA LEU A 22 1.70 5.64 -6.73
C LEU A 22 1.19 4.34 -6.10
N TYR A 23 1.29 3.25 -6.85
CA TYR A 23 0.93 1.93 -6.35
C TYR A 23 2.06 1.36 -5.49
N SER A 24 1.66 0.78 -4.36
CA SER A 24 2.55 -0.03 -3.52
C SER A 24 2.96 -1.33 -4.21
N GLU A 25 3.87 -2.06 -3.56
CA GLU A 25 4.05 -3.47 -3.86
C GLU A 25 2.77 -4.25 -3.53
N MET A 26 2.58 -5.41 -4.17
CA MET A 26 1.45 -6.27 -3.83
C MET A 26 1.66 -6.84 -2.42
N VAL A 27 0.74 -6.54 -1.50
CA VAL A 27 0.74 -7.09 -0.15
C VAL A 27 -0.33 -8.16 -0.06
N THR A 28 0.03 -9.35 0.43
CA THR A 28 -0.95 -10.43 0.59
C THR A 28 -1.87 -10.16 1.78
N THR A 29 -3.14 -10.53 1.68
CA THR A 29 -4.10 -10.37 2.78
C THR A 29 -3.64 -11.08 4.05
N GLY A 30 -3.04 -12.27 3.91
CA GLY A 30 -2.47 -13.02 5.04
C GLY A 30 -1.37 -12.26 5.78
N ALA A 31 -0.53 -11.48 5.07
CA ALA A 31 0.50 -10.66 5.70
C ALA A 31 -0.09 -9.50 6.52
N LEU A 32 -1.25 -8.96 6.13
CA LEU A 32 -1.95 -7.91 6.86
C LEU A 32 -2.81 -8.45 8.01
N ILE A 33 -3.39 -9.65 7.86
CA ILE A 33 -4.29 -10.21 8.87
C ILE A 33 -3.50 -10.92 9.99
N HIS A 34 -2.37 -11.53 9.65
CA HIS A 34 -1.60 -12.37 10.58
C HIS A 34 -0.17 -11.89 10.82
N GLY A 35 0.31 -10.90 10.04
CA GLY A 35 1.69 -10.40 10.11
C GLY A 35 1.81 -9.03 10.77
N ASP A 36 2.95 -8.37 10.50
CA ASP A 36 3.29 -7.05 11.01
C ASP A 36 2.72 -5.97 10.08
N VAL A 37 1.56 -5.41 10.44
CA VAL A 37 0.83 -4.45 9.62
C VAL A 37 1.64 -3.17 9.34
N PRO A 38 2.24 -2.48 10.34
CA PRO A 38 3.09 -1.31 10.10
C PRO A 38 4.23 -1.57 9.10
N ARG A 39 4.88 -2.74 9.18
CA ARG A 39 5.94 -3.11 8.24
C ARG A 39 5.47 -3.07 6.78
N HIS A 40 4.22 -3.45 6.52
CA HIS A 40 3.65 -3.54 5.18
C HIS A 40 2.93 -2.27 4.71
N LEU A 41 2.32 -1.50 5.63
CA LEU A 41 1.47 -0.36 5.30
C LEU A 41 2.12 1.01 5.54
N ASP A 42 3.26 1.09 6.24
CA ASP A 42 3.86 2.40 6.53
C ASP A 42 4.43 3.07 5.28
N TYR A 43 4.01 4.32 5.05
CA TYR A 43 4.51 5.19 4.00
C TYR A 43 4.60 6.65 4.49
N SER A 44 5.34 7.50 3.77
CA SER A 44 5.46 8.92 4.08
C SER A 44 4.29 9.72 3.51
N GLN A 45 3.72 10.63 4.30
CA GLN A 45 2.50 11.40 3.92
C GLN A 45 2.66 12.27 2.66
N ASP A 46 3.88 12.53 2.19
CA ASP A 46 4.11 13.24 0.92
C ASP A 46 3.77 12.39 -0.31
N GLN A 47 3.58 11.08 -0.17
CA GLN A 47 3.38 10.14 -1.28
C GLN A 47 2.00 10.22 -1.94
N HIS A 48 1.04 10.96 -1.36
CA HIS A 48 -0.31 11.09 -1.90
C HIS A 48 -0.34 11.70 -3.33
N PRO A 49 -1.17 11.16 -4.26
CA PRO A 49 -2.04 9.98 -4.07
C PRO A 49 -1.28 8.64 -4.13
N VAL A 50 -1.60 7.73 -3.20
CA VAL A 50 -0.99 6.40 -3.01
C VAL A 50 -2.07 5.31 -2.91
N VAL A 51 -1.81 4.19 -3.58
CA VAL A 51 -2.78 3.08 -3.73
C VAL A 51 -2.21 1.78 -3.16
N LEU A 52 -2.99 1.07 -2.36
CA LEU A 52 -2.63 -0.25 -1.83
C LEU A 52 -3.00 -1.34 -2.84
N GLN A 53 -2.03 -2.14 -3.25
CA GLN A 53 -2.31 -3.33 -4.05
C GLN A 53 -2.43 -4.56 -3.14
N LEU A 54 -3.62 -5.15 -3.05
CA LEU A 54 -3.88 -6.36 -2.27
C LEU A 54 -3.80 -7.63 -3.12
N GLY A 55 -3.20 -8.67 -2.56
CA GLY A 55 -3.18 -10.02 -3.14
C GLY A 55 -3.93 -11.02 -2.25
N GLY A 56 -4.95 -11.68 -2.77
CA GLY A 56 -5.73 -12.67 -2.04
C GLY A 56 -6.89 -13.22 -2.86
N SER A 57 -7.49 -14.32 -2.39
CA SER A 57 -8.66 -14.97 -3.02
C SER A 57 -9.92 -14.87 -2.17
N GLU A 58 -9.79 -14.76 -0.84
CA GLU A 58 -10.93 -14.78 0.08
C GLU A 58 -11.54 -13.37 0.22
N PRO A 59 -12.83 -13.18 -0.13
CA PRO A 59 -13.47 -11.86 -0.10
C PRO A 59 -13.48 -11.22 1.29
N SER A 60 -13.66 -12.00 2.36
CA SER A 60 -13.65 -11.50 3.74
C SER A 60 -12.30 -10.92 4.13
N ASP A 61 -11.23 -11.57 3.68
CA ASP A 61 -9.86 -11.18 4.00
C ASP A 61 -9.46 -9.93 3.21
N LEU A 62 -9.88 -9.85 1.95
CA LEU A 62 -9.72 -8.65 1.12
C LEU A 62 -10.46 -7.45 1.72
N ALA A 63 -11.69 -7.64 2.20
CA ALA A 63 -12.45 -6.59 2.86
C ALA A 63 -11.75 -6.09 4.12
N LYS A 64 -11.30 -6.99 5.00
CA LYS A 64 -10.57 -6.64 6.22
C LYS A 64 -9.25 -5.93 5.94
N ALA A 65 -8.52 -6.38 4.92
CA ALA A 65 -7.29 -5.73 4.48
C ALA A 65 -7.53 -4.31 3.92
N ALA A 66 -8.63 -4.11 3.18
CA ALA A 66 -9.01 -2.79 2.68
C ALA A 66 -9.42 -1.84 3.82
N GLU A 67 -10.12 -2.33 4.86
CA GLU A 67 -10.43 -1.55 6.06
C GLU A 67 -9.15 -1.09 6.79
N LEU A 68 -8.14 -1.97 6.89
CA LEU A 68 -6.83 -1.60 7.42
C LEU A 68 -6.13 -0.54 6.56
N ALA A 69 -6.21 -0.67 5.23
CA ALA A 69 -5.65 0.32 4.30
C ALA A 69 -6.25 1.72 4.53
N GLN A 70 -7.56 1.80 4.74
CA GLN A 70 -8.25 3.05 5.05
C GLN A 70 -7.77 3.66 6.37
N GLN A 71 -7.51 2.84 7.40
CA GLN A 71 -6.96 3.32 8.67
C GLN A 71 -5.55 3.92 8.51
N TRP A 72 -4.75 3.37 7.59
CA TRP A 72 -3.44 3.91 7.20
C TRP A 72 -3.52 5.08 6.21
N LYS A 73 -4.74 5.47 5.81
CA LYS A 73 -5.06 6.60 4.92
C LYS A 73 -4.63 6.40 3.46
N TYR A 74 -4.53 5.18 2.96
CA TYR A 74 -4.43 4.95 1.51
C TYR A 74 -5.63 5.59 0.79
N ASP A 75 -5.38 6.14 -0.40
CA ASP A 75 -6.42 6.82 -1.19
C ASP A 75 -7.32 5.81 -1.92
N GLU A 76 -6.74 4.66 -2.31
CA GLU A 76 -7.40 3.54 -2.99
C GLU A 76 -6.82 2.20 -2.51
#